data_AF-A0A2D5EY24-F1
#
_entry.id   AF-A0A2D5EY24-F1
#
_cell.length_a   1.000
_cell.length_b   1.000
_cell.length_c   1.000
_cell.angle_alpha   90.00
_cell.angle_beta   90.00
_cell.angle_gamma   90.00
#
_symmetry.space_group_name_H-M   'P 1'
#
loop_
_entity.id
_entity.type
_entity.pdbx_description
1 polymer ?
#
loop_
_entity_poly.entity_id
_entity_poly.type
_entity_poly.pdbx_seq_one_letter_code
_entity_poly.pdbx_strand_id
1 'polypeptide(L)'
;MDLTTGLLAAIPGLFRLLLQVGLVIVGATVVRKADAKAGWLVALGGGLALLATVLGPLLSFGLVRTLAPEEMARTMITTQAALGTLGALGLACLLAGVVVLARTHALAEGGRAPREG
;
A
#
# COMPACT_ATOMS: atom_id res chain seq x y z
N MET A 1 14.67 -30.87 -5.18
CA MET A 1 14.44 -29.61 -4.45
C MET A 1 13.30 -29.87 -3.49
N ASP A 2 13.60 -30.02 -2.21
CA ASP A 2 12.60 -30.35 -1.19
C ASP A 2 11.60 -29.20 -1.02
N LEU A 3 10.31 -29.53 -0.96
CA LEU A 3 9.24 -28.56 -0.68
C LEU A 3 9.52 -27.73 0.58
N THR A 4 10.21 -28.33 1.55
CA THR A 4 10.59 -27.74 2.83
C THR A 4 11.55 -26.56 2.67
N THR A 5 12.52 -26.64 1.74
CA THR A 5 13.50 -25.57 1.51
C THR A 5 12.87 -24.37 0.79
N GLY A 6 11.94 -24.64 -0.14
CA GLY A 6 11.17 -23.58 -0.83
C GLY A 6 10.20 -22.86 0.12
N LEU A 7 9.58 -23.59 1.05
CA LEU A 7 8.67 -23.02 2.05
C LEU A 7 9.44 -22.12 3.03
N LEU A 8 10.59 -22.58 3.55
CA LEU A 8 11.43 -21.81 4.47
C LEU A 8 11.95 -20.50 3.83
N ALA A 9 12.25 -20.50 2.54
CA ALA A 9 12.66 -19.29 1.80
C ALA A 9 11.51 -18.28 1.60
N ALA A 10 10.25 -18.73 1.64
CA ALA A 10 9.07 -17.87 1.48
C ALA A 10 8.60 -17.23 2.80
N ILE A 11 8.99 -17.77 3.96
CA ILE A 11 8.60 -17.28 5.30
C ILE A 11 8.95 -15.79 5.51
N PRO A 12 10.16 -15.30 5.16
CA PRO A 12 10.49 -13.89 5.35
C PRO A 12 9.62 -12.94 4.51
N GLY A 13 9.27 -13.35 3.29
CA GLY A 13 8.40 -12.60 2.39
C GLY A 13 6.96 -12.53 2.90
N LEU A 14 6.42 -13.66 3.35
CA LEU A 14 5.10 -13.75 3.98
C LEU A 14 5.03 -12.93 5.28
N PHE A 15 6.06 -13.01 6.12
CA PHE A 15 6.13 -12.23 7.36
C PHE A 15 6.14 -10.73 7.08
N ARG A 16 6.95 -10.28 6.12
CA ARG A 16 6.99 -8.87 5.69
C ARG A 16 5.63 -8.41 5.15
N LEU A 17 4.95 -9.25 4.38
CA LEU A 17 3.62 -8.94 3.85
C LEU A 17 2.57 -8.83 4.96
N LEU A 18 2.55 -9.77 5.90
CA LEU A 18 1.65 -9.73 7.06
C LEU A 18 1.90 -8.50 7.94
N LEU A 19 3.17 -8.13 8.16
CA LEU A 19 3.51 -6.89 8.86
C LEU A 19 2.99 -5.67 8.11
N GLN A 20 3.17 -5.61 6.80
CA GLN A 20 2.69 -4.49 5.98
C GLN A 20 1.16 -4.38 6.03
N VAL A 21 0.44 -5.51 5.94
CA VAL A 21 -1.03 -5.57 6.10
C VAL A 21 -1.45 -5.07 7.48
N GLY A 22 -0.82 -5.59 8.54
CA GLY A 22 -1.12 -5.19 9.92
C GLY A 22 -0.89 -3.69 10.14
N LEU A 23 0.20 -3.13 9.62
CA LEU A 23 0.54 -1.72 9.77
C LEU A 23 -0.45 -0.81 9.02
N VAL A 24 -0.90 -1.22 7.83
CA VAL A 24 -1.94 -0.51 7.07
C VAL A 24 -3.27 -0.53 7.82
N ILE A 25 -3.69 -1.68 8.35
CA ILE A 25 -4.97 -1.80 9.07
C ILE A 25 -4.94 -0.97 10.36
N VAL A 26 -3.86 -1.09 11.14
CA VAL A 26 -3.69 -0.33 12.39
C VAL A 26 -3.64 1.17 12.08
N GLY A 27 -2.83 1.59 11.10
CA GLY A 27 -2.73 2.98 10.68
C GLY A 27 -4.07 3.55 10.22
N ALA A 28 -4.78 2.85 9.33
CA ALA A 28 -6.11 3.26 8.87
C ALA A 28 -7.13 3.33 10.01
N THR A 29 -7.10 2.39 10.95
CA THR A 29 -8.01 2.36 12.10
C THR A 29 -7.75 3.51 13.06
N VAL A 30 -6.47 3.79 13.37
CA VAL A 30 -6.08 4.91 14.24
C VAL A 30 -6.46 6.24 13.60
N VAL A 31 -6.13 6.43 12.31
CA VAL A 31 -6.47 7.67 11.60
C VAL A 31 -7.98 7.81 11.47
N ARG A 32 -8.73 6.74 11.20
CA ARG A 32 -10.19 6.77 11.10
C ARG A 32 -10.88 7.19 12.41
N LYS A 33 -10.28 6.90 13.57
CA LYS A 33 -10.80 7.37 14.87
C LYS A 33 -10.66 8.89 15.03
N ALA A 34 -9.62 9.49 14.47
CA ALA A 34 -9.41 10.94 14.49
C ALA A 34 -10.19 11.65 13.36
N ASP A 35 -10.18 11.07 12.17
CA ASP A 35 -10.83 11.60 10.98
C ASP A 35 -11.21 10.47 10.02
N ALA A 36 -12.52 10.29 9.82
CA ALA A 36 -13.04 9.23 8.96
C ALA A 36 -12.56 9.36 7.50
N LYS A 37 -12.41 10.58 6.97
CA LYS A 37 -11.98 10.81 5.58
C LYS A 37 -10.51 10.48 5.39
N ALA A 38 -9.65 10.93 6.32
CA ALA A 38 -8.23 10.59 6.30
C ALA A 38 -8.00 9.08 6.45
N GLY A 39 -8.80 8.40 7.30
CA GLY A 39 -8.69 6.96 7.52
C GLY A 39 -9.00 6.13 6.26
N TRP A 40 -9.99 6.55 5.47
CA TRP A 40 -10.30 5.92 4.19
C TRP A 40 -9.20 6.11 3.14
N LEU A 41 -8.58 7.28 3.09
CA LEU A 41 -7.45 7.55 2.19
C LEU A 41 -6.22 6.70 2.54
N VAL A 42 -5.95 6.52 3.84
CA VAL A 42 -4.87 5.65 4.32
C VAL A 42 -5.17 4.18 4.01
N ALA A 43 -6.42 3.72 4.19
CA ALA A 43 -6.83 2.37 3.85
C ALA A 43 -6.71 2.08 2.34
N LEU A 44 -7.16 3.01 1.49
CA LEU A 44 -7.05 2.90 0.04
C LEU A 44 -5.59 2.91 -0.42
N GLY A 45 -4.78 3.84 0.12
CA GLY A 45 -3.37 3.94 -0.22
C GLY A 45 -2.56 2.71 0.19
N GLY A 46 -2.81 2.20 1.41
CA GLY A 46 -2.20 0.96 1.88
C GLY A 46 -2.69 -0.28 1.13
N GLY A 47 -3.98 -0.34 0.77
CA GLY A 47 -4.56 -1.41 -0.05
C GLY A 47 -3.95 -1.46 -1.45
N LEU A 48 -3.77 -0.31 -2.10
CA LEU A 48 -3.06 -0.19 -3.38
C LEU A 48 -1.60 -0.67 -3.30
N ALA A 49 -0.90 -0.29 -2.24
CA ALA A 49 0.47 -0.73 -2.01
C ALA A 49 0.57 -2.26 -1.81
N LEU A 50 -0.37 -2.85 -1.07
CA LEU A 50 -0.46 -4.31 -0.92
C LEU A 50 -0.77 -5.01 -2.23
N LEU A 51 -1.70 -4.46 -3.01
CA LEU A 51 -2.07 -5.00 -4.33
C LEU A 51 -0.86 -5.03 -5.25
N ALA A 52 -0.06 -3.97 -5.28
CA ALA A 52 1.16 -3.90 -6.08
C ALA A 52 2.21 -4.94 -5.63
N THR A 53 2.39 -5.12 -4.32
CA THR A 53 3.32 -6.12 -3.77
C THR A 53 2.90 -7.56 -4.10
N VAL A 54 1.60 -7.85 -4.18
CA VAL A 54 1.07 -9.20 -4.47
C VAL A 54 1.02 -9.48 -5.98
N LEU A 55 0.62 -8.50 -6.79
CA LEU A 55 0.50 -8.66 -8.24
C LEU A 55 1.85 -8.85 -8.94
N GLY A 56 2.91 -8.20 -8.46
CA GLY A 56 4.25 -8.32 -9.06
C GLY A 56 4.74 -9.78 -9.16
N PRO A 57 4.83 -10.53 -8.05
CA PRO A 57 5.23 -11.93 -8.05
C PRO A 57 4.28 -12.83 -8.85
N LEU A 58 2.96 -12.62 -8.76
CA LEU A 58 1.95 -13.42 -9.46
C LEU A 58 2.07 -13.28 -10.98
N LEU A 59 2.30 -12.05 -11.46
CA LEU A 59 2.46 -11.79 -12.89
C LEU A 59 3.78 -12.36 -13.41
N SER A 60 4.90 -12.20 -12.68
CA SER A 60 6.15 -12.88 -13.04
C SER A 60 5.98 -14.40 -13.15
N PHE A 61 5.25 -15.03 -12.22
CA PHE A 61 5.02 -16.47 -12.26
C PHE A 61 4.14 -16.92 -13.44
N GLY A 62 3.13 -16.12 -13.78
CA GLY A 62 2.26 -16.37 -14.94
C GLY A 62 3.01 -16.23 -16.26
N LEU A 63 3.76 -15.14 -16.44
CA LEU A 63 4.47 -14.82 -17.69
C LEU A 63 5.58 -15.83 -17.99
N VAL A 64 6.31 -16.31 -16.98
CA VAL A 64 7.37 -17.32 -17.11
C VAL A 64 6.82 -18.67 -17.61
N ARG A 65 5.53 -18.96 -17.37
CA ARG A 65 4.91 -20.23 -17.78
C ARG A 65 4.28 -20.21 -19.17
N THR A 66 4.00 -19.05 -19.75
CA THR A 66 3.10 -18.95 -20.90
C THR A 66 3.67 -18.23 -22.12
N LEU A 67 4.74 -17.43 -21.99
CA LEU A 67 5.19 -16.55 -23.06
C LEU A 67 6.59 -16.86 -23.58
N ALA A 68 6.79 -16.63 -24.88
CA ALA A 68 8.11 -16.57 -25.49
C ALA A 68 8.91 -15.35 -24.95
N PRO A 69 10.25 -15.40 -24.91
CA PRO A 69 11.08 -14.39 -24.24
C PRO A 69 10.88 -12.94 -24.73
N GLU A 70 10.55 -12.72 -26.02
CA GLU A 70 10.22 -11.40 -26.56
C GLU A 70 8.88 -10.85 -26.05
N GLU A 71 7.85 -11.70 -25.97
CA GLU A 71 6.54 -11.32 -25.43
C GLU A 71 6.61 -11.11 -23.91
N MET A 72 7.47 -11.86 -23.23
CA MET A 72 7.74 -11.72 -21.80
C MET A 72 8.32 -10.33 -21.48
N ALA A 73 9.28 -9.85 -22.27
CA ALA A 73 9.88 -8.52 -22.07
C ALA A 73 8.86 -7.38 -22.24
N ARG A 74 8.03 -7.42 -23.30
CA ARG A 74 7.00 -6.40 -23.54
C ARG A 74 5.94 -6.40 -22.44
N THR A 75 5.54 -7.58 -21.98
CA THR A 75 4.53 -7.73 -20.92
C THR A 75 5.07 -7.36 -19.54
N MET A 76 6.36 -7.63 -19.27
CA MET A 76 7.02 -7.15 -18.05
C MET A 76 7.05 -5.63 -17.98
N ILE A 77 7.35 -4.93 -19.09
CA ILE A 77 7.41 -3.46 -19.12
C ILE A 77 6.04 -2.84 -18.82
N THR A 78 4.98 -3.31 -19.48
CA THR A 78 3.62 -2.78 -19.25
C THR A 78 3.12 -3.11 -17.84
N THR A 79 3.45 -4.29 -17.33
CA THR A 79 3.11 -4.71 -15.98
C THR A 79 3.85 -3.91 -14.91
N GLN A 80 5.16 -3.70 -15.07
CA GLN A 80 5.96 -2.85 -14.18
C GLN A 80 5.45 -1.42 -14.18
N ALA A 81 5.06 -0.88 -15.36
CA ALA A 81 4.45 0.43 -15.45
C ALA A 81 3.10 0.50 -14.70
N ALA A 82 2.25 -0.51 -14.82
CA ALA A 82 0.98 -0.58 -14.09
C ALA A 82 1.17 -0.71 -12.58
N LEU A 83 2.14 -1.50 -12.13
CA LEU A 83 2.48 -1.63 -10.71
C LEU A 83 3.08 -0.33 -10.16
N GLY A 84 3.91 0.35 -10.96
CA GLY A 84 4.47 1.65 -10.63
C GLY A 84 3.41 2.74 -10.49
N THR A 85 2.40 2.78 -11.37
CA THR A 85 1.28 3.74 -11.27
C THR A 85 0.38 3.42 -10.08
N LEU A 86 0.08 2.15 -9.80
CA LEU A 86 -0.64 1.75 -8.59
C LEU A 86 0.11 2.15 -7.31
N GLY A 87 1.43 1.96 -7.30
CA GLY A 87 2.30 2.39 -6.20
C GLY A 87 2.28 3.91 -6.01
N ALA A 88 2.38 4.68 -7.09
CA ALA A 88 2.33 6.15 -7.05
C ALA A 88 0.97 6.66 -6.57
N LEU A 89 -0.13 6.06 -7.04
CA LEU A 89 -1.49 6.36 -6.58
C LEU A 89 -1.67 6.02 -5.09
N GLY A 90 -1.11 4.89 -4.65
CA GLY A 90 -1.11 4.50 -3.25
C GLY A 90 -0.41 5.52 -2.36
N LEU A 91 0.78 5.98 -2.79
CA LEU A 91 1.54 7.02 -2.08
C LEU A 91 0.79 8.36 -2.08
N ALA A 92 0.19 8.76 -3.20
CA ALA A 92 -0.60 9.98 -3.28
C ALA A 92 -1.80 9.95 -2.33
N CYS A 93 -2.51 8.81 -2.23
CA CYS A 93 -3.59 8.63 -1.28
C CYS A 93 -3.12 8.71 0.18
N LEU A 94 -1.97 8.13 0.50
CA LEU A 94 -1.37 8.23 1.84
C LEU A 94 -1.05 9.69 2.19
N LEU A 95 -0.38 10.42 1.30
CA LEU A 95 -0.05 11.83 1.50
C LEU A 95 -1.30 12.69 1.63
N ALA A 96 -2.32 12.46 0.80
CA ALA A 96 -3.60 13.15 0.90
C ALA A 96 -4.28 12.87 2.25
N GLY A 97 -4.24 11.62 2.73
CA GLY A 97 -4.73 11.26 4.06
C GLY A 97 -4.04 12.03 5.20
N VAL A 98 -2.71 12.13 5.14
CA VAL A 98 -1.92 12.89 6.13
C VAL A 98 -2.27 14.39 6.08
N VAL A 99 -2.40 14.98 4.89
CA VAL A 99 -2.75 16.40 4.73
C VAL A 99 -4.16 16.69 5.27
N VAL A 100 -5.13 15.80 4.99
CA VAL A 100 -6.49 15.93 5.52
C VAL A 100 -6.49 15.88 7.04
N LEU A 101 -5.76 14.91 7.63
CA LEU A 101 -5.62 14.79 9.08
C LEU A 101 -4.94 16.02 9.70
N ALA A 102 -3.85 16.52 9.10
CA ALA A 102 -3.16 17.71 9.58
C ALA A 102 -4.06 18.94 9.56
N ARG A 103 -4.87 19.10 8.50
CA ARG A 103 -5.84 20.19 8.39
C ARG A 103 -6.92 20.10 9.48
N THR A 104 -7.45 18.91 9.77
CA THR A 104 -8.48 18.76 10.80
C THR A 104 -7.94 18.99 12.21
N HIS A 105 -6.70 18.60 12.48
CA HIS A 105 -6.01 18.96 13.72
C HIS A 105 -5.77 20.47 13.86
N ALA A 106 -5.27 21.14 12.81
CA ALA A 106 -5.04 22.59 12.84
C ALA A 106 -6.34 23.39 13.08
N LEU A 107 -7.47 22.95 12.50
CA LEU A 107 -8.78 23.57 12.75
C LEU A 107 -9.27 23.34 14.18
N ALA A 108 -9.00 22.17 14.76
CA ALA A 108 -9.36 21.87 16.15
C ALA A 108 -8.55 22.70 17.17
N GLU A 109 -7.28 23.00 16.86
CA GLU A 109 -6.42 23.86 17.70
C GLU A 109 -6.77 25.35 17.55
N GLY A 110 -7.04 25.83 16.34
CA GLY A 110 -7.46 27.22 16.10
C GLY A 110 -8.82 27.57 16.71
N GLY A 111 -9.71 26.59 16.88
CA GLY A 111 -11.00 26.77 17.56
C GLY A 111 -10.92 26.82 19.10
N ARG A 112 -9.76 26.52 19.69
CA ARG A 112 -9.49 26.61 21.14
C ARG A 112 -8.67 27.84 21.52
N ALA A 113 -8.63 28.87 20.67
CA ALA A 113 -8.11 30.16 21.11
C ALA A 113 -8.92 30.61 22.35
N PRO A 114 -8.26 30.93 23.48
CA PRO A 114 -8.94 31.38 24.67
C PRO A 114 -9.73 32.65 24.32
N ARG A 115 -11.00 32.68 24.73
CA ARG A 115 -11.71 33.95 24.90
C ARG A 115 -10.97 34.72 25.98
N GLU A 116 -9.95 35.46 25.60
CA GLU A 116 -9.34 36.46 26.46
C GLU A 116 -10.35 37.61 26.60
N GLY A 117 -10.77 37.87 27.84
CA GLY A 117 -11.36 39.13 28.29
C GLY A 117 -12.84 39.34 28.00
#